data_AF-A0A929QGY5-F1
#
_entry.id   AF-A0A929QGY5-F1
#
_cell.length_a   1.000
_cell.length_b   1.000
_cell.length_c   1.000
_cell.angle_alpha   90.00
_cell.angle_beta   90.00
_cell.angle_gamma   90.00
#
_symmetry.space_group_name_H-M   'P 1'
#
loop_
_entity.id
_entity.type
_entity.pdbx_description
1 polymer ?
#
loop_
_entity_poly.entity_id
_entity_poly.type
_entity_poly.pdbx_seq_one_letter_code
_entity_poly.pdbx_strand_id
1 'polypeptide(L)'
;MKLILLGLFTLVMVGVWIFFVILSIHAKKFANFSRFINKGLSFLFIFLLFLSISGYVLILFGDLSENPIGNFLNGSSTKPINLKEIDFSKNTTY
;
A
#
# COMPACT_ATOMS: atom_id res chain seq x y z
N MET A 1 3.84 -18.79 0.40
CA MET A 1 3.08 -17.67 1.01
C MET A 1 2.56 -16.66 -0.02
N LYS A 2 3.40 -16.09 -0.90
CA LYS A 2 2.98 -15.09 -1.92
C LYS A 2 1.72 -15.47 -2.72
N LEU A 3 1.65 -16.70 -3.25
CA LEU A 3 0.51 -17.17 -4.04
C LEU A 3 -0.79 -17.28 -3.23
N ILE A 4 -0.70 -17.72 -1.97
CA ILE A 4 -1.87 -17.83 -1.07
C ILE A 4 -2.38 -16.43 -0.72
N LEU A 5 -1.47 -15.51 -0.39
CA LEU A 5 -1.79 -14.11 -0.11
C LEU A 5 -2.41 -13.43 -1.33
N LEU A 6 -1.86 -13.68 -2.53
CA LEU A 6 -2.41 -13.18 -3.79
C LEU A 6 -3.83 -13.70 -4.03
N GLY A 7 -4.07 -15.00 -3.82
CA GLY A 7 -5.40 -15.59 -3.95
C GLY A 7 -6.41 -15.00 -2.97
N LEU A 8 -6.03 -14.87 -1.69
CA LEU A 8 -6.87 -14.28 -0.66
C LEU A 8 -7.18 -12.81 -0.95
N PHE A 9 -6.17 -12.02 -1.32
CA PHE A 9 -6.34 -10.63 -1.70
C PHE A 9 -7.27 -10.48 -2.89
N THR A 10 -7.09 -11.31 -3.93
CA THR A 10 -7.95 -11.30 -5.11
C THR A 10 -9.41 -11.61 -4.74
N LEU A 11 -9.65 -12.61 -3.88
CA LEU A 11 -10.98 -12.97 -3.41
C LEU A 11 -11.66 -11.80 -2.68
N VAL A 12 -10.94 -11.14 -1.77
CA VAL A 12 -11.44 -9.96 -1.05
C VAL A 12 -11.74 -8.82 -2.02
N MET A 13 -10.84 -8.54 -2.95
CA MET A 13 -11.03 -7.46 -3.92
C MET A 13 -12.21 -7.71 -4.84
N VAL A 14 -12.45 -8.95 -5.28
CA VAL A 14 -13.66 -9.30 -6.03
C VAL A 14 -14.91 -8.96 -5.21
N GLY A 15 -14.95 -9.31 -3.92
CA GLY A 15 -16.06 -8.97 -3.04
C GLY A 15 -16.29 -7.46 -2.91
N VAL A 16 -15.20 -6.70 -2.71
CA VAL A 16 -15.25 -5.22 -2.62
C VAL A 16 -15.75 -4.59 -3.92
N TRP A 17 -15.32 -5.10 -5.08
CA TRP A 17 -15.77 -4.62 -6.39
C TRP A 17 -17.24 -4.94 -6.64
N ILE A 18 -17.72 -6.15 -6.27
CA ILE A 18 -19.14 -6.50 -6.35
C ILE A 18 -19.97 -5.55 -5.48
N PHE A 19 -19.55 -5.30 -4.25
CA PHE A 19 -20.22 -4.37 -3.35
C PHE A 19 -20.27 -2.96 -3.93
N PHE A 20 -19.17 -2.48 -4.52
CA PHE A 20 -19.14 -1.19 -5.21
C PHE A 20 -20.12 -1.12 -6.38
N VAL A 21 -20.25 -2.17 -7.19
CA VAL A 21 -21.22 -2.22 -8.30
C VAL A 21 -22.65 -2.12 -7.77
N ILE A 22 -22.99 -2.87 -6.72
CA ILE A 22 -24.31 -2.80 -6.08
C ILE A 22 -24.60 -1.39 -5.56
N LEU A 23 -23.61 -0.79 -4.88
CA LEU A 23 -23.70 0.58 -4.37
C LEU A 23 -23.89 1.60 -5.51
N SER A 24 -23.17 1.44 -6.61
CA SER A 24 -23.26 2.30 -7.80
C SER A 24 -24.65 2.24 -8.45
N ILE A 25 -25.25 1.05 -8.53
CA ILE A 25 -26.63 0.89 -9.02
C ILE A 25 -27.60 1.61 -8.08
N HIS A 26 -27.47 1.45 -6.77
CA HIS A 26 -28.36 2.10 -5.81
C HIS A 26 -28.21 3.62 -5.82
N ALA A 27 -26.99 4.11 -5.93
CA ALA A 27 -26.69 5.54 -5.97
C ALA A 27 -27.30 6.23 -7.21
N LYS A 28 -27.50 5.52 -8.35
CA LYS A 28 -28.25 6.09 -9.49
C LYS A 28 -29.68 6.48 -9.12
N LYS A 29 -30.34 5.75 -8.21
CA LYS A 29 -31.69 6.09 -7.72
C LYS A 29 -31.69 7.43 -6.96
N PHE A 30 -30.55 7.78 -6.35
CA PHE A 30 -30.37 9.01 -5.59
C PHE A 30 -29.68 10.14 -6.39
N ALA A 31 -29.24 9.88 -7.62
CA ALA A 31 -28.50 10.84 -8.43
C ALA A 31 -29.31 12.12 -8.73
N ASN A 32 -30.64 12.03 -8.78
CA ASN A 32 -31.53 13.19 -8.92
C ASN A 32 -31.66 14.03 -7.64
N PHE A 33 -31.32 13.49 -6.46
CA PHE A 33 -31.39 14.23 -5.20
C PHE A 33 -30.15 15.08 -4.94
N SER A 34 -28.98 14.68 -5.45
CA SER A 34 -27.76 15.45 -5.25
C SER A 34 -26.72 15.16 -6.32
N ARG A 35 -26.23 16.23 -6.97
CA ARG A 35 -25.08 16.17 -7.91
C ARG A 35 -23.80 15.66 -7.24
N PHE A 36 -23.68 15.76 -5.92
CA PHE A 36 -22.50 15.29 -5.20
C PHE A 36 -22.38 13.77 -5.17
N ILE A 37 -23.47 13.02 -5.33
CA ILE A 37 -23.44 11.55 -5.33
C ILE A 37 -22.61 11.01 -6.49
N ASN A 38 -22.74 11.58 -7.69
CA ASN A 38 -21.94 11.17 -8.84
C ASN A 38 -20.45 11.49 -8.65
N LYS A 39 -20.13 12.64 -8.02
CA LYS A 39 -18.74 13.01 -7.72
C LYS A 39 -18.14 12.09 -6.65
N GLY A 40 -18.91 11.75 -5.62
CA GLY A 40 -18.51 10.80 -4.58
C GLY A 40 -18.28 9.39 -5.13
N LEU A 41 -19.17 8.89 -5.99
CA LEU A 41 -19.00 7.61 -6.68
C LEU A 41 -17.74 7.55 -7.55
N SER A 42 -17.46 8.61 -8.31
CA SER A 42 -16.23 8.68 -9.13
C SER A 42 -14.98 8.69 -8.25
N PHE A 43 -14.97 9.48 -7.18
CA PHE A 43 -13.86 9.49 -6.23
C PHE A 43 -13.65 8.11 -5.59
N LEU A 44 -14.73 7.46 -5.14
CA LEU A 44 -14.69 6.13 -4.56
C LEU A 44 -14.15 5.09 -5.56
N PHE A 45 -14.58 5.15 -6.81
CA PHE A 45 -14.06 4.29 -7.88
C PHE A 45 -12.54 4.45 -8.05
N ILE A 46 -12.06 5.69 -8.17
CA ILE A 46 -10.63 5.99 -8.34
C ILE A 46 -9.84 5.50 -7.13
N PHE A 47 -10.35 5.72 -5.92
CA PHE A 47 -9.75 5.24 -4.70
C PHE A 47 -9.64 3.71 -4.65
N LEU A 48 -10.72 2.99 -4.97
CA LEU A 48 -10.72 1.52 -5.04
C LEU A 48 -9.76 1.00 -6.13
N LEU A 49 -9.70 1.67 -7.28
CA LEU A 49 -8.78 1.34 -8.35
C LEU A 49 -7.34 1.45 -7.87
N PHE A 50 -6.99 2.56 -7.23
CA PHE A 50 -5.66 2.80 -6.70
C PHE A 50 -5.29 1.77 -5.62
N LEU A 51 -6.23 1.45 -4.73
CA LEU A 51 -6.06 0.43 -3.69
C LEU A 51 -5.87 -0.97 -4.28
N SER A 52 -6.58 -1.28 -5.36
CA SER A 52 -6.42 -2.54 -6.10
C SER A 52 -5.00 -2.66 -6.65
N ILE A 53 -4.56 -1.65 -7.40
CA ILE A 53 -3.26 -1.64 -8.06
C ILE A 53 -2.13 -1.67 -7.02
N SER A 54 -2.20 -0.82 -6.00
CA SER A 54 -1.17 -0.76 -4.95
C SER A 54 -1.08 -2.05 -4.17
N GLY A 55 -2.21 -2.69 -3.86
CA GLY A 55 -2.22 -4.00 -3.20
C GLY A 55 -1.54 -5.10 -4.01
N TYR A 56 -1.80 -5.18 -5.32
CA TYR A 56 -1.10 -6.13 -6.18
C TYR A 56 0.39 -5.84 -6.30
N VAL A 57 0.78 -4.56 -6.44
CA VAL A 57 2.19 -4.15 -6.48
C VAL A 57 2.91 -4.56 -5.19
N LEU A 58 2.31 -4.30 -4.03
CA LEU A 58 2.86 -4.68 -2.73
C LEU A 58 2.99 -6.20 -2.57
N ILE A 59 2.02 -7.00 -3.02
CA ILE A 59 2.09 -8.45 -2.88
C ILE A 59 3.15 -9.07 -3.81
N LEU A 60 3.26 -8.56 -5.05
CA LEU A 60 4.18 -9.09 -6.05
C LEU A 60 5.63 -8.67 -5.76
N PHE A 61 5.84 -7.37 -5.59
CA PHE A 61 7.18 -6.75 -5.48
C PHE A 61 7.59 -6.46 -4.04
N GLY A 62 6.66 -6.52 -3.08
CA GLY A 62 7.00 -6.38 -1.67
C GLY A 62 7.88 -7.55 -1.21
N ASP A 63 8.90 -7.20 -0.44
CA ASP A 63 9.66 -8.17 0.32
C ASP A 63 8.80 -8.56 1.53
N LEU A 64 8.06 -9.67 1.39
CA LEU A 64 7.25 -10.26 2.44
C LEU A 64 8.19 -10.99 3.41
N SER A 65 9.11 -10.23 4.01
CA SER A 65 9.89 -10.64 5.17
C SER A 65 8.95 -11.15 6.26
N GLU A 66 9.36 -12.16 7.02
CA GLU A 66 8.55 -12.79 8.07
C GLU A 66 8.11 -11.82 9.20
N ASN A 67 8.58 -10.57 9.23
CA ASN A 67 8.09 -9.59 10.21
C ASN A 67 8.28 -8.11 9.79
N PRO A 68 7.43 -7.56 8.89
CA PRO A 68 7.58 -6.18 8.41
C PRO A 68 7.30 -5.14 9.51
N ILE A 69 6.37 -5.42 10.42
CA ILE A 69 6.02 -4.54 11.55
C ILE A 69 7.12 -4.55 12.61
N GLY A 70 7.69 -5.72 12.90
CA GLY A 70 8.85 -5.85 13.79
C GLY A 70 10.06 -5.08 13.28
N ASN A 71 10.36 -5.14 11.98
CA ASN A 71 11.50 -4.43 11.40
C ASN A 71 11.28 -2.92 11.27
N PHE A 72 10.04 -2.45 11.06
CA PHE A 72 9.71 -1.03 11.01
C PHE A 72 9.81 -0.37 12.40
N LEU A 73 9.36 -1.07 13.45
CA LEU A 73 9.46 -0.59 14.84
C LEU A 73 10.87 -0.75 15.43
N ASN A 74 11.67 -1.68 14.92
CA ASN A 74 13.07 -1.90 15.32
C ASN A 74 14.06 -1.05 14.50
N GLY A 75 13.58 -0.25 13.54
CA GLY A 75 14.37 0.61 12.66
C GLY A 75 15.03 1.82 13.32
N SER A 76 14.94 1.98 14.65
CA SER A 76 15.62 3.05 15.40
C SER A 76 16.84 2.59 16.21
N SER A 77 17.27 1.33 16.11
CA SER A 77 18.61 0.98 16.59
C SER A 77 19.62 1.23 15.48
N THR A 78 19.94 2.52 15.28
CA THR A 78 21.23 2.94 14.73
C THR A 78 22.30 2.02 15.32
N LYS A 79 22.87 1.14 14.50
CA LYS A 79 24.16 0.53 14.83
C LYS A 79 25.07 1.68 15.26
N PRO A 80 25.64 1.70 16.46
CA PRO A 80 26.58 2.74 16.82
C PRO A 80 27.72 2.65 15.81
N ILE A 81 27.85 3.68 14.99
CA ILE A 81 29.01 3.84 14.11
C ILE A 81 30.19 3.95 15.05
N ASN A 82 31.04 2.91 15.08
CA ASN A 82 32.22 2.91 15.93
C ASN A 82 33.23 3.87 15.28
N LEU A 83 33.18 5.14 15.69
CA LEU A 83 34.05 6.24 15.22
C LEU A 83 35.54 6.02 15.51
N LYS A 84 35.94 4.87 16.05
CA LYS A 84 37.34 4.49 16.29
C LYS A 84 38.13 4.11 15.03
N GLU A 85 37.48 3.97 13.88
CA GLU A 85 38.15 3.51 12.64
C GLU A 85 38.20 4.56 11.52
N ILE A 86 37.77 5.80 11.78
CA ILE A 86 38.02 6.90 10.84
C ILE A 86 39.40 7.49 11.17
N ASP A 87 40.43 6.81 10.68
CA ASP A 87 41.81 7.29 10.76
C ASP A 87 41.99 8.45 9.77
N PHE A 88 41.77 9.68 10.22
CA PHE A 88 41.99 10.91 9.46
C PHE A 88 43.48 11.20 9.14
N SER A 89 44.38 10.27 9.45
CA SER A 89 45.83 10.36 9.26
C SER A 89 46.30 10.02 7.84
N LYS A 90 45.48 10.24 6.81
CA LYS A 90 45.91 10.14 5.41
C LYS A 90 45.65 11.44 4.65
N ASN A 91 46.19 12.53 5.19
CA ASN A 91 46.57 13.68 4.39
C ASN A 91 47.91 13.36 3.70
N THR A 92 47.85 12.74 2.52
CA THR A 92 48.97 12.76 1.57
C THR A 92 48.59 13.67 0.42
N THR A 93 48.98 14.92 0.59
CA THR A 93 49.37 15.84 -0.49
C THR A 93 50.55 15.20 -1.25
N TYR A 94 50.40 15.03 -2.56
CA TYR A 94 51.30 15.47 -3.65
C TYR A 94 50.62 15.14 -4.97
#